data_AF-A0A932ENM6-F1
#
_entry.id   AF-A0A932ENM6-F1
#
_cell.length_a   1.000
_cell.length_b   1.000
_cell.length_c   1.000
_cell.angle_alpha   90.00
_cell.angle_beta   90.00
_cell.angle_gamma   90.00
#
_symmetry.space_group_name_H-M   'P 1'
#
loop_
_entity.id
_entity.type
_entity.pdbx_description
1 polymer ?
#
loop_
_entity_poly.entity_id
_entity_poly.type
_entity_poly.pdbx_seq_one_letter_code
_entity_poly.pdbx_strand_id
1 'polypeptide(L)'
;MHIVHLQFERGIYFDTPDYRLENIGIAVRVKEWFPIGKRGKPLKHSSGRSLFLKVQRDRLGGFTVRDEYQIVLPSNFSDDDISNAISILIQHVRPELSPVFPKPVIVIENTRYSIDLGYSPDILTSHEKIGFITLDEFRARPVFQDGSGGPLSPPRRQMEVEILPQYHELVVSKLAGFEGVFSNVERSMGFILTREPKYIQGRAMLEQDYSPK
;
A
#
# COMPACT_ATOMS: atom_id res chain seq x y z
N MET A 1 1.97 -18.90 -13.49
CA MET A 1 2.00 -17.58 -12.85
C MET A 1 1.56 -16.55 -13.88
N HIS A 2 0.35 -15.99 -13.73
CA HIS A 2 -0.18 -14.99 -14.64
C HIS A 2 -0.16 -13.63 -13.93
N ILE A 3 0.34 -12.59 -14.60
CA ILE A 3 0.16 -11.22 -14.13
C ILE A 3 -1.31 -10.91 -14.32
N VAL A 4 -2.02 -10.70 -13.22
CA VAL A 4 -3.48 -10.50 -13.24
C VAL A 4 -3.81 -9.02 -13.41
N HIS A 5 -2.91 -8.14 -12.96
CA HIS A 5 -3.15 -6.70 -12.98
C HIS A 5 -1.85 -5.92 -13.20
N LEU A 6 -1.88 -4.93 -14.08
CA LEU A 6 -0.80 -3.96 -14.32
C LEU A 6 -1.37 -2.55 -14.13
N GLN A 7 -0.73 -1.78 -13.26
CA GLN A 7 -1.27 -0.48 -12.84
C GLN A 7 -0.17 0.53 -12.55
N PHE A 8 -0.39 1.79 -12.92
CA PHE A 8 0.45 2.89 -12.47
C PHE A 8 -0.23 3.62 -11.32
N GLU A 9 0.58 3.98 -10.32
CA GLU A 9 0.13 4.61 -9.10
C GLU A 9 0.99 5.84 -8.84
N ARG A 10 0.36 6.93 -8.44
CA ARG A 10 1.05 8.02 -7.75
C ARG A 10 0.57 8.06 -6.32
N GLY A 11 1.50 8.19 -5.39
CA GLY A 11 1.16 8.33 -3.99
C GLY A 11 1.90 9.46 -3.33
N ILE A 12 1.24 10.12 -2.41
CA ILE A 12 1.82 11.15 -1.55
C ILE A 12 1.73 10.61 -0.13
N TYR A 13 2.89 10.44 0.52
CA TYR A 13 2.97 10.12 1.94
C TYR A 13 2.91 11.41 2.74
N PHE A 14 2.21 11.33 3.86
CA PHE A 14 2.05 12.44 4.79
C PHE A 14 2.60 12.03 6.15
N ASP A 15 3.32 12.94 6.78
CA ASP A 15 3.78 12.79 8.15
C ASP A 15 3.82 14.16 8.84
N THR A 16 3.92 14.14 10.16
CA THR A 16 4.36 15.27 10.96
C THR A 16 5.76 15.74 10.58
N PRO A 17 6.11 17.03 10.81
CA PRO A 17 7.43 17.57 10.49
C PRO A 17 8.61 16.82 11.13
N ASP A 18 8.38 16.12 12.24
CA ASP A 18 9.34 15.32 13.00
C ASP A 18 9.21 13.80 12.76
N TYR A 19 8.45 13.37 11.75
CA TYR A 19 8.25 11.96 11.38
C TYR A 19 7.67 11.09 12.51
N ARG A 20 6.89 11.69 13.41
CA ARG A 20 6.27 10.99 14.54
C ARG A 20 5.35 9.86 14.10
N LEU A 21 4.61 9.97 12.99
CA LEU A 21 3.69 8.91 12.54
C LEU A 21 4.46 7.67 12.08
N GLU A 22 5.47 7.85 11.24
CA GLU A 22 6.35 6.76 10.81
C GLU A 22 7.00 6.06 12.02
N ASN A 23 7.52 6.84 12.98
CA ASN A 23 8.18 6.32 14.19
C ASN A 23 7.28 5.44 15.07
N ILE A 24 5.96 5.62 15.01
CA ILE A 24 4.99 4.80 15.75
C ILE A 24 4.27 3.79 14.85
N GLY A 25 4.80 3.53 13.66
CA GLY A 25 4.28 2.52 12.74
C GLY A 25 2.98 2.90 12.03
N ILE A 26 2.68 4.20 11.91
CA ILE A 26 1.54 4.71 11.15
C ILE A 26 2.04 5.28 9.83
N ALA A 27 1.49 4.79 8.72
CA ALA A 27 1.76 5.35 7.40
C ALA A 27 0.46 5.93 6.81
N VAL A 28 0.51 7.23 6.47
CA VAL A 28 -0.58 7.93 5.81
C VAL A 28 -0.22 8.15 4.35
N ARG A 29 -1.10 7.76 3.43
CA ARG A 29 -0.85 7.88 2.00
C ARG A 29 -2.12 8.25 1.25
N VAL A 30 -2.08 9.34 0.48
CA VAL A 30 -3.05 9.53 -0.60
C VAL A 30 -2.51 8.83 -1.83
N LYS A 31 -3.34 8.03 -2.49
CA LYS A 31 -2.99 7.23 -3.65
C LYS A 31 -3.95 7.53 -4.80
N GLU A 32 -3.39 7.68 -5.98
CA GLU A 32 -4.07 7.88 -7.24
C GLU A 32 -3.71 6.75 -8.21
N TRP A 33 -4.70 6.30 -8.96
CA TRP A 33 -4.58 5.21 -9.91
C TRP A 33 -4.66 5.74 -11.32
N PHE A 34 -3.72 5.36 -12.19
CA PHE A 34 -3.74 5.79 -13.59
C PHE A 34 -3.79 4.57 -14.49
N PRO A 35 -4.73 4.51 -15.45
CA PRO A 35 -4.70 3.49 -16.48
C PRO A 35 -3.40 3.58 -17.28
N ILE A 36 -2.88 2.43 -17.72
CA ILE A 36 -1.71 2.37 -18.58
C ILE A 36 -2.17 2.29 -20.04
N GLY A 37 -1.72 3.25 -20.85
CA GLY A 37 -2.06 3.32 -22.27
C GLY A 37 -1.28 2.31 -23.12
N LYS A 38 -1.62 2.22 -24.42
CA LYS A 38 -1.05 1.27 -25.40
C LYS A 38 0.49 1.29 -25.53
N ARG A 39 1.16 2.36 -25.10
CA ARG A 39 2.62 2.51 -25.13
C ARG A 39 3.29 2.19 -23.79
N GLY A 40 2.59 1.57 -22.84
CA GLY A 40 3.12 1.28 -21.50
C GLY A 40 3.33 2.52 -20.63
N LYS A 41 2.72 3.66 -20.99
CA LYS A 41 2.80 4.92 -20.24
C LYS A 41 1.48 5.21 -19.52
N PRO A 42 1.50 5.75 -18.30
CA PRO A 42 0.29 6.15 -17.60
C PRO A 42 -0.46 7.23 -18.39
N LEU A 43 -1.79 7.15 -18.40
CA LEU A 43 -2.64 8.21 -18.93
C LEU A 43 -2.61 9.44 -18.02
N LYS A 44 -3.00 10.60 -18.56
CA LYS A 44 -2.97 11.88 -17.82
C LYS A 44 -3.99 11.95 -16.68
N HIS A 45 -5.13 11.30 -16.83
CA HIS A 45 -6.23 11.37 -15.87
C HIS A 45 -6.21 10.16 -14.96
N SER A 46 -6.35 10.43 -13.66
CA SER A 46 -6.53 9.38 -12.66
C SER A 46 -7.90 8.73 -12.80
N SER A 47 -7.97 7.41 -12.64
CA SER A 47 -9.21 6.64 -12.54
C SER A 47 -9.79 6.60 -11.13
N GLY A 48 -9.06 7.09 -10.13
CA GLY A 48 -9.53 7.13 -8.74
C GLY A 48 -8.52 7.74 -7.79
N ARG A 49 -9.00 8.14 -6.61
CA ARG A 49 -8.15 8.68 -5.54
C ARG A 49 -8.64 8.17 -4.20
N SER A 50 -7.73 7.80 -3.31
CA SER A 50 -8.10 7.38 -1.95
C SER A 50 -7.02 7.74 -0.95
N LEU A 51 -7.46 8.05 0.26
CA LEU A 51 -6.62 8.17 1.44
C LEU A 51 -6.53 6.80 2.10
N PHE A 52 -5.31 6.40 2.44
CA PHE A 52 -5.01 5.19 3.19
C PHE A 52 -4.31 5.56 4.49
N LEU A 53 -4.77 4.95 5.59
CA LEU A 53 -4.07 4.92 6.87
C LEU A 53 -3.70 3.47 7.17
N LYS A 54 -2.41 3.19 7.30
CA LYS A 54 -1.91 1.86 7.69
C LYS A 54 -1.34 1.96 9.09
N VAL A 55 -1.82 1.12 10.00
CA VAL A 55 -1.36 1.07 11.40
C VAL A 55 -0.73 -0.28 11.64
N GLN A 56 0.57 -0.30 11.90
CA GLN A 56 1.28 -1.50 12.31
C GLN A 56 0.88 -1.88 13.74
N ARG A 57 0.54 -3.15 13.95
CA ARG A 57 0.15 -3.68 15.27
C ARG A 57 1.33 -4.45 15.85
N ASP A 58 1.38 -5.74 15.52
CA ASP A 58 2.34 -6.69 16.04
C ASP A 58 3.08 -7.38 14.89
N ARG A 59 4.08 -8.18 15.27
CA ARG A 59 4.64 -9.21 14.41
C ARG A 59 4.01 -10.55 14.79
N LEU A 60 3.59 -11.31 13.78
CA LEU A 60 3.06 -12.65 13.96
C LEU A 60 3.94 -13.62 13.18
N GLY A 61 4.88 -14.26 13.89
CA GLY A 61 6.00 -14.95 13.25
C GLY A 61 6.85 -13.98 12.42
N GLY A 62 7.27 -14.40 11.22
CA GLY A 62 7.98 -13.57 10.25
C GLY A 62 7.09 -12.60 9.45
N PHE A 63 5.86 -12.34 9.89
CA PHE A 63 4.93 -11.44 9.20
C PHE A 63 4.71 -10.14 9.99
N THR A 64 4.63 -9.03 9.26
CA THR A 64 4.15 -7.77 9.83
C THR A 64 2.62 -7.68 9.72
N VAL A 65 1.93 -7.55 10.84
CA VAL A 65 0.46 -7.38 10.91
C VAL A 65 0.12 -5.89 10.86
N ARG A 66 -0.79 -5.52 9.96
CA ARG A 66 -1.25 -4.13 9.81
C ARG A 66 -2.76 -4.07 9.67
N ASP A 67 -3.35 -3.08 10.35
CA ASP A 67 -4.69 -2.61 10.02
C ASP A 67 -4.57 -1.60 8.88
N GLU A 68 -5.43 -1.73 7.87
CA GLU A 68 -5.54 -0.76 6.79
C GLU A 68 -6.95 -0.16 6.76
N TYR A 69 -6.99 1.17 6.74
CA TYR A 69 -8.21 1.96 6.60
C TYR A 69 -8.13 2.76 5.30
N GLN A 70 -9.24 2.79 4.56
CA GLN A 70 -9.33 3.47 3.28
C GLN A 70 -10.53 4.42 3.26
N ILE A 71 -10.32 5.61 2.70
CA ILE A 71 -11.37 6.57 2.35
C ILE A 71 -11.25 6.89 0.87
N VAL A 72 -12.30 6.68 0.10
CA VAL A 72 -12.35 7.11 -1.30
C VAL A 72 -12.49 8.63 -1.33
N LEU A 73 -11.58 9.31 -2.01
CA LEU A 73 -11.56 10.76 -2.09
C LEU A 73 -12.22 11.23 -3.39
N PRO A 74 -13.11 12.25 -3.34
CA PRO A 74 -13.56 12.97 -4.52
C PRO A 74 -12.38 13.54 -5.33
N SER A 75 -12.56 13.64 -6.65
CA SER A 75 -11.54 14.17 -7.56
C SER A 75 -11.28 15.67 -7.37
N ASN A 76 -12.19 16.40 -6.73
CA ASN A 76 -12.14 17.85 -6.52
C ASN A 76 -11.61 18.26 -5.13
N PHE A 77 -11.14 17.33 -4.28
CA PHE A 77 -10.58 17.70 -2.98
C PHE A 77 -9.32 18.56 -3.11
N SER A 78 -9.33 19.69 -2.39
CA SER A 78 -8.17 20.54 -2.19
C SER A 78 -7.15 19.90 -1.24
N ASP A 79 -5.94 20.46 -1.19
CA ASP A 79 -4.91 19.99 -0.25
C ASP A 79 -5.30 20.20 1.22
N ASP A 80 -6.09 21.24 1.50
CA ASP A 80 -6.65 21.51 2.83
C ASP A 80 -7.70 20.46 3.22
N ASP A 81 -8.58 20.08 2.28
CA ASP A 81 -9.58 19.02 2.51
C ASP A 81 -8.91 17.68 2.84
N ILE A 82 -7.81 17.36 2.14
CA ILE A 82 -7.04 16.15 2.38
C ILE A 82 -6.42 16.17 3.77
N SER A 83 -5.82 17.30 4.16
CA SER A 83 -5.20 17.46 5.48
C SER A 83 -6.24 17.31 6.60
N ASN A 84 -7.44 17.85 6.39
CA ASN A 84 -8.57 17.68 7.30
C ASN A 84 -9.05 16.21 7.36
N ALA A 85 -9.22 15.56 6.21
CA ALA A 85 -9.62 14.16 6.13
C ALA A 85 -8.61 13.23 6.81
N ILE A 86 -7.31 13.51 6.66
CA ILE A 86 -6.23 12.80 7.36
C ILE A 86 -6.38 12.98 8.87
N SER A 87 -6.56 14.22 9.33
CA SER A 87 -6.66 14.54 10.76
C SER A 87 -7.86 13.83 11.40
N ILE A 88 -9.01 13.82 10.73
CA ILE A 88 -10.23 13.13 11.16
C ILE A 88 -10.02 11.60 11.21
N LEU A 89 -9.40 11.02 10.18
CA LEU A 89 -9.12 9.59 10.14
C LEU A 89 -8.14 9.18 11.25
N ILE A 90 -7.10 9.96 11.51
CA ILE A 90 -6.18 9.72 12.64
C ILE A 90 -6.91 9.85 13.96
N GLN A 91 -7.72 10.90 14.16
CA GLN A 91 -8.49 11.08 15.39
C GLN A 91 -9.44 9.91 15.66
N HIS A 92 -10.04 9.34 14.62
CA HIS A 92 -10.91 8.17 14.74
C HIS A 92 -10.14 6.90 15.13
N VAL A 93 -8.99 6.65 14.49
CA VAL A 93 -8.25 5.39 14.66
C VAL A 93 -7.30 5.42 15.86
N ARG A 94 -6.72 6.59 16.17
CA ARG A 94 -5.71 6.85 17.21
C ARG A 94 -5.97 8.21 17.88
N PRO A 95 -7.07 8.34 18.66
CA PRO A 95 -7.50 9.61 19.24
C PRO A 95 -6.44 10.29 20.11
N GLU A 96 -5.55 9.51 20.73
CA GLU A 96 -4.45 10.00 21.57
C GLU A 96 -3.35 10.75 20.81
N LEU A 97 -3.35 10.68 19.48
CA LEU A 97 -2.43 11.43 18.65
C LEU A 97 -2.97 12.82 18.31
N SER A 98 -4.28 13.06 18.44
CA SER A 98 -4.94 14.31 18.05
C SER A 98 -4.58 15.48 19.00
N PRO A 99 -4.36 16.70 18.47
CA PRO A 99 -4.36 17.07 17.06
C PRO A 99 -3.05 16.71 16.35
N VAL A 100 -3.14 16.20 15.12
CA VAL A 100 -2.00 16.01 14.21
C VAL A 100 -2.27 16.82 12.95
N PHE A 101 -1.23 17.47 12.42
CA PHE A 101 -1.29 18.20 11.16
C PHE A 101 -0.23 17.65 10.18
N PRO A 102 -0.48 16.50 9.54
CA PRO A 102 0.47 15.90 8.63
C PRO A 102 0.66 16.77 7.38
N LYS A 103 1.90 16.86 6.91
CA LYS A 103 2.28 17.51 5.66
C LYS A 103 2.78 16.47 4.67
N PRO A 104 2.68 16.73 3.36
CA PRO A 104 3.35 15.90 2.36
C PRO A 104 4.85 15.80 2.65
N VAL A 105 5.39 14.58 2.69
CA VAL A 105 6.83 14.34 2.92
C VAL A 105 7.50 13.64 1.74
N ILE A 106 6.77 12.76 1.04
CA ILE A 106 7.33 11.97 -0.07
C ILE A 106 6.27 11.77 -1.15
N VAL A 107 6.64 11.99 -2.40
CA VAL A 107 5.87 11.54 -3.57
C VAL A 107 6.51 10.26 -4.12
N ILE A 108 5.69 9.23 -4.34
CA ILE A 108 6.06 7.98 -4.97
C ILE A 108 5.34 7.85 -6.32
N GLU A 109 6.09 7.54 -7.37
CA GLU A 109 5.57 7.01 -8.62
C GLU A 109 5.85 5.51 -8.65
N ASN A 110 4.84 4.67 -8.87
CA ASN A 110 4.97 3.23 -8.79
C ASN A 110 4.26 2.53 -9.96
N THR A 111 4.97 1.63 -10.63
CA THR A 111 4.37 0.65 -11.52
C THR A 111 4.23 -0.66 -10.76
N ARG A 112 2.99 -1.08 -10.53
CA ARG A 112 2.67 -2.28 -9.76
C ARG A 112 2.17 -3.39 -10.67
N TYR A 113 2.72 -4.58 -10.46
CA TYR A 113 2.19 -5.85 -10.95
C TYR A 113 1.60 -6.61 -9.77
N SER A 114 0.42 -7.22 -9.96
CA SER A 114 -0.16 -8.12 -8.97
C SER A 114 -0.31 -9.52 -9.54
N ILE A 115 0.08 -10.51 -8.74
CA ILE A 115 -0.01 -11.93 -9.03
C ILE A 115 -0.84 -12.57 -7.93
N ASP A 116 -1.98 -13.16 -8.28
CA ASP A 116 -2.80 -13.86 -7.29
C ASP A 116 -2.10 -15.14 -6.82
N LEU A 117 -2.12 -15.35 -5.50
CA LEU A 117 -1.66 -16.58 -4.89
C LEU A 117 -2.85 -17.52 -4.73
N GLY A 118 -2.78 -18.67 -5.40
CA GLY A 118 -3.74 -19.75 -5.26
C GLY A 118 -3.18 -20.87 -4.39
N TYR A 119 -4.02 -21.46 -3.55
CA TYR A 119 -3.75 -22.72 -2.86
C TYR A 119 -4.66 -23.81 -3.39
N SER A 120 -4.13 -25.01 -3.52
CA SER A 120 -4.93 -26.21 -3.75
C SER A 120 -4.36 -27.34 -2.91
N PRO A 121 -5.16 -28.00 -2.05
CA PRO A 121 -4.69 -29.11 -1.22
C PRO A 121 -4.31 -30.34 -2.05
N ASP A 122 -4.86 -30.50 -3.25
CA ASP A 122 -4.46 -31.49 -4.25
C ASP A 122 -4.39 -30.88 -5.67
N ILE A 123 -3.84 -31.61 -6.63
CA ILE A 123 -3.63 -31.13 -8.02
C ILE A 123 -4.97 -30.99 -8.78
N LEU A 124 -6.06 -31.57 -8.27
CA LEU A 124 -7.33 -31.76 -8.98
C LEU A 124 -8.45 -30.82 -8.51
N THR A 125 -8.31 -30.18 -7.34
CA THR A 125 -9.28 -29.22 -6.82
C THR A 125 -9.08 -27.80 -7.37
N SER A 126 -10.15 -27.00 -7.30
CA SER A 126 -10.10 -25.58 -7.67
C SER A 126 -9.09 -24.82 -6.82
N HIS A 127 -8.27 -23.99 -7.45
CA HIS A 127 -7.35 -23.10 -6.76
C HIS A 127 -8.11 -22.02 -6.00
N GLU A 128 -8.01 -22.02 -4.68
CA GLU A 128 -8.58 -21.00 -3.81
C GLU A 128 -7.59 -19.83 -3.69
N LYS A 129 -8.05 -18.59 -3.91
CA LYS A 129 -7.20 -17.43 -3.73
C LYS A 129 -6.93 -17.22 -2.24
N ILE A 130 -5.66 -17.29 -1.87
CA ILE A 130 -5.18 -17.14 -0.48
C ILE A 130 -4.49 -15.80 -0.22
N GLY A 131 -4.17 -15.06 -1.28
CA GLY A 131 -3.41 -13.82 -1.18
C GLY A 131 -2.96 -13.32 -2.54
N PHE A 132 -1.97 -12.46 -2.55
CA PHE A 132 -1.32 -11.97 -3.75
C PHE A 132 0.11 -11.50 -3.49
N ILE A 133 0.94 -11.55 -4.53
CA ILE A 133 2.26 -10.92 -4.58
C ILE A 133 2.12 -9.62 -5.37
N THR A 134 2.67 -8.54 -4.84
CA THR A 134 2.86 -7.30 -5.59
C THR A 134 4.34 -7.13 -5.93
N LEU A 135 4.61 -6.74 -7.17
CA LEU A 135 5.93 -6.36 -7.66
C LEU A 135 5.87 -4.89 -8.03
N ASP A 136 6.61 -4.08 -7.29
CA ASP A 136 6.61 -2.63 -7.38
C ASP A 136 7.93 -2.15 -7.99
N GLU A 137 7.85 -1.43 -9.10
CA GLU A 137 8.95 -0.61 -9.60
C GLU A 137 8.63 0.86 -9.34
N PHE A 138 9.31 1.46 -8.37
CA PHE A 138 8.96 2.80 -7.88
C PHE A 138 10.12 3.77 -7.85
N ARG A 139 9.78 5.05 -7.93
CA ARG A 139 10.67 6.19 -7.75
C ARG A 139 10.12 7.11 -6.67
N ALA A 140 11.00 7.69 -5.88
CA ALA A 140 10.63 8.55 -4.75
C ALA A 140 11.18 9.96 -4.94
N ARG A 141 10.41 10.96 -4.52
CA ARG A 141 10.84 12.35 -4.46
C ARG A 141 10.46 12.92 -3.09
N PRO A 142 11.41 13.42 -2.28
CA PRO A 142 11.08 14.10 -1.05
C PRO A 142 10.37 15.42 -1.34
N VAL A 143 9.45 15.80 -0.46
CA VAL A 143 8.79 17.11 -0.44
C VAL A 143 9.35 17.89 0.73
N PHE A 144 9.90 19.06 0.46
CA PHE A 144 10.46 19.95 1.46
C PHE A 144 9.37 20.85 2.05
N GLN A 145 9.65 21.45 3.21
CA GLN A 145 8.65 22.23 3.96
C GLN A 145 8.14 23.48 3.21
N ASP A 146 8.94 23.99 2.27
CA ASP A 146 8.59 25.10 1.39
C ASP A 146 7.74 24.68 0.17
N GLY A 147 7.33 23.40 0.12
CA GLY A 147 6.57 22.81 -1.00
C GLY A 147 7.43 22.48 -2.22
N SER A 148 8.73 22.82 -2.21
CA SER A 148 9.64 22.38 -3.25
C SER A 148 9.91 20.87 -3.12
N GLY A 149 10.30 20.23 -4.21
CA GLY A 149 10.61 18.80 -4.20
C GLY A 149 12.04 18.55 -4.60
N GLY A 150 12.65 17.52 -4.00
CA GLY A 150 13.97 17.06 -4.40
C GLY A 150 13.99 16.41 -5.79
N PRO A 151 15.15 15.93 -6.25
CA PRO A 151 15.21 15.11 -7.45
C PRO A 151 14.47 13.78 -7.24
N LEU A 152 13.93 13.24 -8.33
CA LEU A 152 13.34 11.90 -8.35
C LEU A 152 14.47 10.87 -8.22
N SER A 153 14.31 9.90 -7.31
CA SER A 153 15.28 8.84 -7.11
C SER A 153 15.41 7.93 -8.34
N PRO A 154 16.53 7.20 -8.50
CA PRO A 154 16.59 6.05 -9.39
C PRO A 154 15.46 5.05 -9.09
N PRO A 155 15.01 4.27 -10.09
CA PRO A 155 13.98 3.26 -9.89
C PRO A 155 14.48 2.19 -8.90
N ARG A 156 13.61 1.83 -7.97
CA ARG A 156 13.80 0.75 -7.01
C ARG A 156 12.77 -0.34 -7.29
N ARG A 157 13.17 -1.58 -7.11
CA ARG A 157 12.29 -2.75 -7.24
C ARG A 157 12.05 -3.38 -5.90
N GLN A 158 10.81 -3.72 -5.63
CA GLN A 158 10.37 -4.31 -4.38
C GLN A 158 9.29 -5.34 -4.63
N MET A 159 9.36 -6.45 -3.91
CA MET A 159 8.28 -7.43 -3.82
C MET A 159 7.61 -7.33 -2.45
N GLU A 160 6.28 -7.30 -2.42
CA GLU A 160 5.50 -7.49 -1.20
C GLU A 160 4.54 -8.67 -1.37
N VAL A 161 4.26 -9.36 -0.27
CA VAL A 161 3.30 -10.46 -0.23
C VAL A 161 2.20 -10.07 0.75
N GLU A 162 0.95 -10.33 0.35
CA GLU A 162 -0.22 -10.14 1.16
C GLU A 162 -1.03 -11.43 1.22
N ILE A 163 -1.39 -11.85 2.44
CA ILE A 163 -2.17 -13.06 2.70
C ILE A 163 -3.53 -12.66 3.27
N LEU A 164 -4.60 -13.27 2.76
CA LEU A 164 -5.95 -13.01 3.25
C LEU A 164 -6.12 -13.57 4.67
N PRO A 165 -6.88 -12.88 5.55
CA PRO A 165 -6.98 -13.21 6.97
C PRO A 165 -7.26 -14.69 7.28
N GLN A 166 -8.21 -15.30 6.57
CA GLN A 166 -8.67 -16.66 6.83
C GLN A 166 -7.64 -17.76 6.50
N TYR A 167 -6.58 -17.46 5.75
CA TYR A 167 -5.52 -18.43 5.42
C TYR A 167 -4.24 -18.22 6.22
N HIS A 168 -4.29 -17.42 7.28
CA HIS A 168 -3.15 -17.19 8.14
C HIS A 168 -2.53 -18.51 8.66
N GLU A 169 -3.34 -19.39 9.23
CA GLU A 169 -2.86 -20.67 9.79
C GLU A 169 -2.24 -21.59 8.72
N LEU A 170 -2.74 -21.52 7.50
CA LEU A 170 -2.18 -22.26 6.37
C LEU A 170 -0.75 -21.79 6.06
N VAL A 171 -0.53 -20.48 6.04
CA VAL A 171 0.81 -19.92 5.76
C VAL A 171 1.78 -20.24 6.89
N VAL A 172 1.34 -20.10 8.15
CA VAL A 172 2.17 -20.42 9.31
C VAL A 172 2.56 -21.90 9.32
N SER A 173 1.63 -22.80 9.00
CA SER A 173 1.89 -24.25 8.99
C SER A 173 2.70 -24.75 7.78
N LYS A 174 2.85 -23.92 6.72
CA LYS A 174 3.51 -24.30 5.45
C LYS A 174 4.59 -23.31 5.00
N LEU A 175 5.24 -22.61 5.93
CA LEU A 175 6.19 -21.52 5.66
C LEU A 175 7.25 -21.85 4.58
N ALA A 176 7.90 -23.02 4.68
CA ALA A 176 8.96 -23.42 3.74
C ALA A 176 8.47 -23.52 2.28
N GLY A 177 7.20 -23.89 2.06
CA GLY A 177 6.61 -23.93 0.71
C GLY A 177 6.42 -22.52 0.13
N PHE A 178 6.01 -21.57 0.97
CA PHE A 178 5.87 -20.16 0.58
C PHE A 178 7.21 -19.50 0.29
N GLU A 179 8.23 -19.74 1.13
CA GLU A 179 9.60 -19.24 0.92
C GLU A 179 10.19 -19.69 -0.43
N GLY A 180 9.89 -20.92 -0.85
CA GLY A 180 10.28 -21.45 -2.16
C GLY A 180 9.64 -20.70 -3.33
N VAL A 181 8.37 -20.32 -3.21
CA VAL A 181 7.67 -19.50 -4.21
C VAL A 181 8.33 -18.12 -4.32
N PHE A 182 8.58 -17.46 -3.20
CA PHE A 182 9.19 -16.12 -3.20
C PHE A 182 10.59 -16.13 -3.79
N SER A 183 11.43 -17.08 -3.38
CA SER A 183 12.79 -17.24 -3.91
C SER A 183 12.81 -17.44 -5.44
N ASN A 184 11.81 -18.15 -5.97
CA ASN A 184 11.68 -18.34 -7.42
C ASN A 184 11.27 -17.04 -8.13
N VAL A 185 10.35 -16.27 -7.57
CA VAL A 185 9.94 -14.97 -8.12
C VAL A 185 11.11 -13.97 -8.10
N GLU A 186 11.86 -13.90 -7.01
CA GLU A 186 13.06 -13.05 -6.92
C GLU A 186 14.07 -13.40 -8.01
N ARG A 187 14.41 -14.69 -8.14
CA ARG A 187 15.37 -15.18 -9.14
C ARG A 187 14.90 -14.93 -10.57
N SER A 188 13.62 -15.15 -10.84
CA SER A 188 13.07 -15.08 -12.20
C SER A 188 12.79 -13.65 -12.66
N MET A 189 12.49 -12.74 -11.74
CA MET A 189 12.01 -11.39 -12.07
C MET A 189 12.95 -10.26 -11.60
N GLY A 190 13.98 -10.57 -10.80
CA GLY A 190 14.95 -9.59 -10.31
C GLY A 190 14.35 -8.57 -9.33
N PHE A 191 13.27 -8.94 -8.64
CA PHE A 191 12.72 -8.18 -7.52
C PHE A 191 13.32 -8.72 -6.21
N ILE A 192 13.50 -7.85 -5.24
CA ILE A 192 13.98 -8.22 -3.90
C ILE A 192 12.78 -8.16 -2.97
N LEU A 193 12.60 -9.19 -2.15
CA LEU A 193 11.71 -9.17 -0.99
C LEU A 193 12.32 -8.23 0.04
N THR A 194 11.88 -6.96 0.03
CA THR A 194 12.53 -5.94 0.85
C THR A 194 12.07 -5.95 2.30
N ARG A 195 11.05 -6.74 2.67
CA ARG A 195 10.46 -6.80 4.02
C ARG A 195 9.86 -8.16 4.34
N GLU A 196 9.71 -8.44 5.63
CA GLU A 196 8.83 -9.49 6.16
C GLU A 196 7.47 -9.46 5.41
N PRO A 197 6.96 -10.60 4.91
CA PRO A 197 5.67 -10.66 4.25
C PRO A 197 4.57 -10.04 5.13
N LYS A 198 3.57 -9.44 4.49
CA LYS A 198 2.57 -8.64 5.19
C LYS A 198 1.27 -9.40 5.33
N TYR A 199 0.67 -9.23 6.49
CA TYR A 199 -0.71 -9.59 6.74
C TYR A 199 -1.51 -8.30 6.80
N ILE A 200 -2.51 -8.16 5.92
CA ILE A 200 -3.40 -7.00 5.92
C ILE A 200 -4.75 -7.45 6.45
N GLN A 201 -5.13 -6.88 7.59
CA GLN A 201 -6.51 -6.87 8.03
C GLN A 201 -7.17 -5.62 7.45
N GLY A 202 -7.85 -5.79 6.31
CA GLY A 202 -8.67 -4.73 5.74
C GLY A 202 -9.82 -4.41 6.69
N ARG A 203 -9.90 -3.17 7.18
CA ARG A 203 -11.07 -2.68 7.92
C ARG A 203 -11.89 -1.77 7.03
N ALA A 204 -13.21 -1.94 7.09
CA ALA A 204 -14.17 -1.30 6.19
C ALA A 204 -14.11 0.24 6.22
N MET A 205 -14.53 0.83 5.10
CA MET A 205 -14.67 2.26 4.86
C MET A 205 -15.38 2.95 6.00
N LEU A 206 -14.83 4.07 6.48
CA LEU A 206 -15.68 5.09 7.09
C LEU A 206 -16.52 5.68 5.95
N GLU A 207 -17.69 5.09 5.69
CA GLU A 207 -18.79 5.74 4.97
C GLU A 207 -19.33 6.86 5.86
N GLN A 208 -18.53 7.90 6.08
CA GLN A 208 -19.07 9.18 6.50
C GLN A 208 -19.10 10.04 5.25
N ASP A 209 -20.31 10.43 4.84
CA ASP A 209 -20.56 11.44 3.83
C ASP A 209 -19.74 12.69 4.17
N TYR A 210 -18.54 12.78 3.62
CA TYR A 210 -17.71 13.97 3.73
C TYR A 210 -18.28 14.99 2.74
N SER A 211 -19.36 15.65 3.14
CA SER A 211 -19.84 16.86 2.48
C SER A 211 -19.01 18.03 3.01
N PRO A 212 -18.07 18.60 2.23
CA PRO A 212 -17.41 19.84 2.65
C PRO A 212 -18.47 20.93 2.87
N LYS A 213 -18.36 21.64 3.99
CA LYS A 213 -19.15 22.85 4.26
C LYS A 213 -18.55 24.06 3.57
#